data_AF-A0A7L4RN90-F1
#
_entry.id   AF-A0A7L4RN90-F1
#
_cell.length_a   1.000
_cell.length_b   1.000
_cell.length_c   1.000
_cell.angle_alpha   90.00
_cell.angle_beta   90.00
_cell.angle_gamma   90.00
#
_symmetry.space_group_name_H-M   'P 1'
#
loop_
_entity.id
_entity.type
_entity.pdbx_description
1 polymer ?
#
loop_
_entity_poly.entity_id
_entity_poly.type
_entity_poly.pdbx_seq_one_letter_code
_entity_poly.pdbx_strand_id
1 'polypeptide(L)'
;MSLEARWEAKDVLALIFPPDFQPTQYEIAVKLMGFLSTREGVSGQELNVWMLENGIANSTLRNLVIPKLVRVGMLARSRQNPSGQGAKDERHPMMLSVSNRFGESLKHIGGEWTSLVNTWRFKQKQAQNQQK
;
A
#
# COMPACT_ATOMS: atom_id res chain seq x y z
N MET A 1 -23.04 6.48 -21.40
CA MET A 1 -21.78 5.97 -20.82
C MET A 1 -22.15 5.24 -19.54
N SER A 2 -21.72 3.99 -19.42
CA SER A 2 -22.11 3.06 -18.36
C SER A 2 -21.73 3.57 -16.96
N LEU A 3 -22.62 3.39 -16.00
CA LEU A 3 -22.31 3.43 -14.56
C LEU A 3 -21.46 2.18 -14.23
N GLU A 4 -20.19 2.20 -14.59
CA GLU A 4 -19.24 1.21 -14.07
C GLU A 4 -19.04 1.50 -12.59
N ALA A 5 -19.29 0.49 -11.75
CA ALA A 5 -18.99 0.56 -10.32
C ALA A 5 -17.49 0.80 -10.14
N ARG A 6 -17.12 2.06 -9.98
CA ARG A 6 -15.74 2.48 -9.74
C ARG A 6 -15.44 2.23 -8.28
N TRP A 7 -14.50 1.32 -8.03
CA TRP A 7 -13.97 1.12 -6.69
C TRP A 7 -13.42 2.44 -6.16
N GLU A 8 -13.82 2.79 -4.94
CA GLU A 8 -13.26 3.90 -4.18
C GLU A 8 -12.01 3.43 -3.41
N ALA A 9 -11.22 4.38 -2.91
CA ALA A 9 -10.03 4.07 -2.11
C ALA A 9 -10.38 3.18 -0.89
N LYS A 10 -11.56 3.38 -0.29
CA LYS A 10 -12.05 2.60 0.84
C LYS A 10 -12.25 1.12 0.52
N ASP A 11 -12.63 0.79 -0.72
CA ASP A 11 -12.87 -0.59 -1.16
C ASP A 11 -11.55 -1.32 -1.34
N VAL A 12 -10.56 -0.64 -1.94
CA VAL A 12 -9.20 -1.17 -2.08
C VAL A 12 -8.54 -1.35 -0.72
N LEU A 13 -8.72 -0.38 0.20
CA LEU A 13 -8.17 -0.47 1.56
C LEU A 13 -8.80 -1.60 2.38
N ALA A 14 -10.05 -1.97 2.12
CA ALA A 14 -10.70 -3.09 2.81
C ALA A 14 -10.03 -4.44 2.48
N LEU A 15 -9.40 -4.57 1.30
CA LEU A 15 -8.58 -5.75 0.99
C LEU A 15 -7.30 -5.81 1.83
N ILE A 16 -6.70 -4.65 2.13
CA ILE A 16 -5.45 -4.57 2.89
C ILE A 16 -5.73 -4.63 4.39
N PHE A 17 -6.77 -3.96 4.85
CA PHE A 17 -7.24 -3.91 6.23
C PHE A 17 -8.70 -4.35 6.26
N PRO A 18 -8.97 -5.67 6.30
CA PRO A 18 -10.33 -6.18 6.40
C PRO A 18 -11.05 -5.58 7.62
N PRO A 19 -12.15 -4.81 7.42
CA PRO A 19 -12.81 -4.09 8.51
C PRO A 19 -13.31 -5.00 9.64
N ASP A 20 -13.70 -6.23 9.30
CA ASP A 20 -14.19 -7.23 10.27
C ASP A 20 -13.11 -7.71 11.26
N PHE A 21 -11.83 -7.60 10.86
CA PHE A 21 -10.69 -8.08 11.66
C PHE A 21 -9.77 -6.95 12.14
N GLN A 22 -9.72 -5.84 11.41
CA GLN A 22 -8.82 -4.71 11.62
C GLN A 22 -9.57 -3.36 11.50
N PRO A 23 -10.66 -3.14 12.26
CA PRO A 23 -11.51 -1.95 12.08
C PRO A 23 -10.76 -0.64 12.35
N THR A 24 -9.98 -0.58 13.44
CA THR A 24 -9.21 0.62 13.80
C THR A 24 -8.14 0.95 12.75
N GLN A 25 -7.41 -0.05 12.25
CA GLN A 25 -6.38 0.17 11.24
C GLN A 25 -7.01 0.57 9.90
N TYR A 26 -8.16 -0.02 9.54
CA TYR A 26 -8.92 0.34 8.36
C TYR A 26 -9.35 1.81 8.40
N GLU A 27 -9.98 2.25 9.49
CA GLU A 27 -10.41 3.64 9.67
C GLU A 27 -9.24 4.62 9.57
N ILE A 28 -8.12 4.31 10.24
CA ILE A 28 -6.91 5.13 10.18
C ILE A 28 -6.36 5.17 8.75
N ALA A 29 -6.34 4.05 8.03
CA ALA A 29 -5.87 3.99 6.66
C ALA A 29 -6.75 4.83 5.71
N VAL A 30 -8.07 4.76 5.84
CA VAL A 30 -9.01 5.58 5.06
C VAL A 30 -8.78 7.07 5.33
N LYS A 31 -8.70 7.47 6.61
CA LYS A 31 -8.41 8.86 6.99
C LYS A 31 -7.06 9.33 6.46
N LEU A 32 -6.02 8.50 6.59
CA LEU A 32 -4.68 8.81 6.11
C LEU A 32 -4.65 8.97 4.59
N MET A 33 -5.31 8.09 3.83
CA MET A 33 -5.36 8.20 2.38
C MET A 33 -6.16 9.43 1.92
N GLY A 34 -7.24 9.79 2.62
CA GLY A 34 -7.95 11.05 2.37
C GLY A 34 -7.10 12.29 2.68
N PHE A 35 -6.27 12.23 3.71
CA PHE A 35 -5.29 13.28 4.03
C PHE A 35 -4.19 13.39 2.96
N LEU A 36 -3.71 12.27 2.44
CA LEU A 36 -2.62 12.26 1.45
C LEU A 36 -3.09 12.51 0.01
N SER A 37 -4.35 12.25 -0.34
CA SER A 37 -4.84 12.40 -1.72
C SER A 37 -4.86 13.84 -2.24
N THR A 38 -4.79 14.82 -1.34
CA THR A 38 -4.79 16.25 -1.66
C THR A 38 -3.38 16.88 -1.59
N ARG A 39 -2.34 16.07 -1.41
CA ARG A 39 -0.95 16.52 -1.21
C ARG A 39 0.03 15.69 -2.01
N GLU A 40 1.10 16.31 -2.50
CA GLU A 40 2.19 15.58 -3.17
C GLU A 40 2.99 14.69 -2.20
N GLY A 41 3.07 15.11 -0.94
CA GLY A 41 3.66 14.36 0.15
C GLY A 41 3.55 15.14 1.45
N VAL A 42 3.85 14.46 2.56
CA VAL A 42 3.81 15.06 3.90
C VAL A 42 5.08 14.74 4.66
N SER A 43 5.59 15.74 5.36
CA SER A 43 6.73 15.59 6.25
C SER A 43 6.35 14.83 7.52
N GLY A 44 7.36 14.35 8.24
CA GLY A 44 7.15 13.72 9.54
C GLY A 44 6.49 14.62 10.59
N GLN A 45 6.70 15.94 10.49
CA GLN A 45 6.12 16.96 11.38
C GLN A 45 4.63 17.19 11.07
N GLU A 46 4.28 17.41 9.80
CA GLU A 46 2.88 17.57 9.37
C GLU A 46 2.06 16.31 9.69
N LEU A 47 2.65 15.13 9.48
CA LEU A 47 2.01 13.87 9.85
C LEU A 47 1.79 13.75 11.37
N ASN A 48 2.70 14.30 12.18
CA ASN A 48 2.56 14.30 13.63
C ASN A 48 1.42 15.23 14.09
N VAL A 49 1.33 16.43 13.50
CA VAL A 49 0.23 17.38 13.76
C VAL A 49 -1.10 16.73 13.40
N TRP A 50 -1.22 16.20 12.18
CA TRP A 50 -2.44 15.53 11.72
C TRP A 50 -2.85 14.35 12.62
N MET A 51 -1.88 13.54 13.06
CA MET A 51 -2.11 12.42 13.96
C MET A 51 -2.73 12.87 15.29
N LEU A 52 -2.21 13.95 15.89
CA LEU A 52 -2.73 14.51 17.14
C LEU A 52 -4.13 15.10 16.96
N GLU A 53 -4.36 15.86 15.89
CA GLU A 53 -5.66 16.46 15.55
C GLU A 53 -6.77 15.41 15.34
N ASN A 54 -6.41 14.22 14.86
CA ASN A 54 -7.35 13.13 14.59
C ASN A 54 -7.44 12.11 15.74
N GLY A 55 -6.75 12.34 16.87
CA GLY A 55 -6.76 11.44 18.02
C GLY A 55 -6.19 10.05 17.72
N ILE A 56 -5.24 9.95 16.79
CA ILE A 56 -4.70 8.66 16.32
C ILE A 56 -3.51 8.26 17.18
N ALA A 57 -3.54 7.03 17.70
CA ALA A 57 -2.41 6.48 18.44
C ALA A 57 -1.18 6.33 17.53
N ASN A 58 -0.04 6.88 17.97
CA ASN A 58 1.23 6.83 17.26
C ASN A 58 1.67 5.37 16.97
N SER A 59 1.51 4.48 17.95
CA SER A 59 1.80 3.06 17.81
C SER A 59 1.01 2.43 16.66
N THR A 60 -0.27 2.74 16.52
CA THR A 60 -1.11 2.20 15.44
C THR A 60 -0.72 2.79 14.08
N LEU A 61 -0.55 4.11 13.99
CA LEU A 61 -0.23 4.78 12.72
C LEU A 61 1.16 4.43 12.21
N ARG A 62 2.21 4.65 13.02
CA ARG A 62 3.61 4.54 12.60
C ARG A 62 4.13 3.12 12.58
N ASN A 63 3.60 2.22 13.42
CA ASN A 63 4.11 0.85 13.52
C ASN A 63 3.24 -0.16 12.75
N LEU A 64 1.95 0.10 12.57
CA LEU A 64 1.04 -0.86 11.91
C LEU A 64 0.58 -0.37 10.53
N VAL A 65 -0.09 0.78 10.47
CA VAL A 65 -0.76 1.24 9.23
C VAL A 65 0.24 1.66 8.16
N ILE A 66 1.10 2.64 8.44
CA ILE A 66 2.05 3.16 7.45
C ILE A 66 2.99 2.05 6.96
N PRO A 67 3.62 1.22 7.83
CA PRO A 67 4.52 0.17 7.36
C PRO A 67 3.82 -0.84 6.45
N LYS A 68 2.56 -1.21 6.73
CA LYS A 68 1.80 -2.13 5.88
C LYS A 68 1.49 -1.50 4.52
N LEU A 69 1.04 -0.25 4.49
CA LEU A 69 0.77 0.50 3.25
C LEU A 69 2.03 0.71 2.40
N VAL A 70 3.18 0.98 3.03
CA VAL A 70 4.48 1.05 2.33
C VAL A 70 4.88 -0.31 1.78
N ARG A 71 4.72 -1.39 2.57
CA ARG A 71 5.07 -2.75 2.15
C ARG A 71 4.29 -3.21 0.92
N VAL A 72 3.01 -2.88 0.84
CA VAL A 72 2.19 -3.20 -0.35
C VAL A 72 2.39 -2.20 -1.49
N GLY A 73 3.19 -1.14 -1.31
CA GLY A 73 3.47 -0.16 -2.35
C GLY A 73 2.36 0.86 -2.59
N MET A 74 1.44 1.05 -1.64
CA MET A 74 0.44 2.12 -1.69
C MET A 74 1.03 3.46 -1.25
N LEU A 75 2.04 3.43 -0.37
CA LEU A 75 2.78 4.61 0.08
C LEU A 75 4.26 4.47 -0.22
N ALA A 76 4.93 5.59 -0.44
CA ALA A 76 6.37 5.68 -0.58
C ALA A 76 6.96 6.57 0.52
N ARG A 77 8.14 6.20 1.01
CA ARG A 77 8.96 7.05 1.87
C ARG A 77 10.15 7.53 1.06
N SER A 78 10.32 8.84 0.94
CA SER A 78 11.48 9.46 0.32
C SER A 78 12.15 10.42 1.32
N ARG A 79 13.41 10.73 1.08
CA ARG A 79 14.08 11.85 1.75
C ARG A 79 14.26 12.92 0.68
N GLN A 80 13.72 14.12 0.89
CA GLN A 80 14.02 15.24 -0.01
C GLN A 80 15.47 15.65 0.23
N ASN A 81 16.31 15.53 -0.80
CA ASN A 81 17.67 16.04 -0.78
C ASN A 81 17.70 17.36 -1.61
N PRO A 82 17.57 18.53 -0.97
CA PRO A 82 17.43 19.81 -1.67
C PRO A 82 18.69 20.26 -2.41
N SER A 83 19.87 19.67 -2.14
CA SER A 83 21.15 20.18 -2.65
C SER A 83 21.80 19.32 -3.75
N GLY A 84 21.29 18.11 -4.03
CA GLY A 84 21.86 17.21 -5.03
C GLY A 84 23.30 16.74 -4.74
N GLN A 85 23.87 17.09 -3.57
CA GLN A 85 25.21 16.70 -3.17
C GLN A 85 25.16 15.38 -2.39
N GLY A 86 26.00 14.44 -2.80
CA GLY A 86 26.05 13.09 -2.25
C GLY A 86 26.52 13.05 -0.80
N ALA A 87 25.91 12.10 -0.08
CA ALA A 87 26.43 11.42 1.13
C ALA A 87 26.67 12.22 2.42
N LYS A 88 26.52 13.55 2.47
CA LYS A 88 26.85 14.32 3.69
C LYS A 88 25.69 14.89 4.52
N ASP A 89 24.46 14.53 4.19
CA ASP A 89 23.32 15.27 4.73
C ASP A 89 22.32 14.31 5.41
N GLU A 90 22.71 13.84 6.59
CA GLU A 90 21.95 12.89 7.43
C GLU A 90 20.65 13.48 8.01
N ARG A 91 20.37 14.77 7.78
CA ARG A 91 19.27 15.53 8.42
C ARG A 91 18.08 15.82 7.52
N HIS A 92 17.97 15.16 6.37
CA HIS A 92 16.84 15.41 5.48
C HIS A 92 15.50 14.92 6.04
N PRO A 93 14.43 15.72 5.93
CA PRO A 93 13.12 15.33 6.39
C PRO A 93 12.59 14.15 5.57
N MET A 94 12.04 13.15 6.26
CA MET A 94 11.32 12.06 5.62
C MET A 94 9.98 12.60 5.09
N MET A 95 9.72 12.33 3.82
CA MET A 95 8.46 12.59 3.15
C MET A 95 7.71 11.29 2.93
N LEU A 96 6.41 11.32 3.18
CA LEU A 96 5.48 10.22 2.92
C LEU A 96 4.52 10.66 1.80
N SER A 97 4.41 9.87 0.73
CA SER A 97 3.53 10.17 -0.42
C SER A 97 2.77 8.94 -0.89
N VAL A 98 1.71 9.16 -1.67
CA VAL A 98 0.96 8.08 -2.35
C VAL A 98 1.82 7.51 -3.47
N SER A 99 1.75 6.19 -3.67
CA SER A 99 2.49 5.47 -4.70
C SER A 99 1.57 4.66 -5.61
N ASN A 100 1.95 4.56 -6.88
CA ASN A 100 1.31 3.71 -7.88
C ASN A 100 1.84 2.26 -7.89
N ARG A 101 2.89 1.95 -7.12
CA ARG A 101 3.56 0.64 -7.11
C ARG A 101 2.65 -0.50 -6.68
N PHE A 102 1.63 -0.24 -5.87
CA PHE A 102 0.64 -1.24 -5.47
C PHE A 102 -0.04 -1.87 -6.68
N GLY A 103 -0.51 -1.05 -7.63
CA GLY A 103 -1.21 -1.54 -8.82
C GLY A 103 -0.31 -2.36 -9.73
N GLU A 104 0.93 -1.91 -9.93
CA GLU A 104 1.94 -2.64 -10.70
C GLU A 104 2.27 -4.00 -10.05
N SER A 105 2.49 -4.00 -8.74
CA SER A 105 2.82 -5.20 -7.97
C SER A 105 1.68 -6.21 -8.00
N LEU A 106 0.42 -5.78 -7.82
CA LEU A 106 -0.73 -6.67 -7.87
C LEU A 106 -0.93 -7.30 -9.26
N LYS A 107 -0.76 -6.53 -10.33
CA LYS A 107 -0.82 -7.06 -11.70
C LYS A 107 0.22 -8.15 -11.91
N HIS A 108 1.45 -7.90 -11.47
CA HIS A 108 2.54 -8.87 -11.61
C HIS A 108 2.26 -10.13 -10.78
N ILE A 109 1.89 -9.99 -9.50
CA ILE A 109 1.56 -11.12 -8.60
C ILE A 109 0.42 -11.96 -9.19
N GLY A 110 -0.64 -11.33 -9.71
CA GLY A 110 -1.75 -12.04 -10.34
C GLY A 110 -1.34 -12.84 -11.58
N GLY A 111 -0.43 -12.29 -12.40
CA GLY A 111 0.16 -12.98 -13.54
C GLY A 111 0.96 -14.21 -13.14
N GLU A 112 1.86 -14.04 -12.17
CA GLU A 112 2.71 -15.14 -11.66
C GLU A 112 1.87 -16.27 -11.04
N TRP A 113 0.85 -15.92 -10.24
CA TRP A 113 -0.05 -16.92 -9.66
C TRP A 113 -0.80 -17.72 -10.73
N THR A 114 -1.29 -17.05 -11.78
CA THR A 114 -1.96 -17.71 -12.90
C THR A 114 -1.02 -18.68 -13.63
N SER A 115 0.23 -18.28 -13.84
CA SER A 115 1.27 -19.12 -14.44
C SER A 115 1.54 -20.39 -13.62
N LEU A 116 1.64 -20.26 -12.29
CA LEU A 116 1.83 -21.39 -11.38
C LEU A 116 0.67 -22.38 -11.45
N VAL A 117 -0.57 -21.89 -11.37
CA VAL A 117 -1.78 -22.72 -11.44
C VAL A 117 -1.85 -23.48 -12.76
N ASN A 118 -1.55 -22.85 -13.88
CA ASN A 118 -1.52 -23.49 -15.19
C ASN A 118 -0.46 -24.60 -15.26
N THR A 119 0.72 -24.33 -14.70
CA THR A 119 1.79 -25.33 -14.59
C THR A 119 1.36 -26.56 -13.80
N TRP A 120 0.70 -26.36 -12.65
CA TRP A 120 0.19 -27.46 -11.83
C TRP A 120 -0.89 -28.27 -12.56
N ARG A 121 -1.83 -27.60 -13.22
CA ARG A 121 -2.87 -28.26 -14.02
C ARG A 121 -2.27 -29.09 -15.17
N PHE A 122 -1.24 -28.57 -15.82
CA PHE A 122 -0.54 -29.29 -16.88
C PHE A 122 0.14 -30.56 -16.35
N LYS A 123 0.87 -30.46 -15.24
CA LYS A 123 1.51 -31.61 -14.58
C LYS A 123 0.50 -32.68 -14.15
N GLN A 124 -0.65 -32.27 -13.60
CA GLN A 124 -1.72 -33.20 -13.22
C GLN A 124 -2.27 -33.98 -14.42
N LYS A 125 -2.50 -33.30 -15.56
CA LYS A 125 -2.96 -33.97 -16.78
C LYS A 125 -1.93 -34.97 -17.34
N GLN A 126 -0.65 -34.62 -17.30
CA GLN A 126 0.42 -35.54 -17.73
C GLN A 126 0.49 -36.80 -16.86
N ALA A 127 0.39 -36.65 -15.54
CA ALA A 127 0.38 -37.78 -14.61
C ALA A 127 -0.82 -38.72 -14.86
N GLN A 128 -1.99 -38.17 -15.17
CA GLN A 128 -3.19 -38.96 -15.49
C GLN A 128 -3.08 -39.72 -16.82
N ASN A 129 -2.39 -39.15 -17.82
CA ASN A 129 -2.20 -39.80 -19.11
C ASN A 129 -1.13 -40.90 -19.12
N GLN A 130 -0.19 -40.88 -18.17
CA GLN A 130 0.84 -41.94 -18.03
C GLN A 130 0.33 -43.16 -17.25
N GLN A 131 -0.82 -43.04 -16.57
CA GLN A 131 -1.46 -44.12 -15.81
C GLN A 131 -2.57 -44.85 -16.60
N LYS A 132 -2.86 -44.38 -17.82
CA LYS A 132 -3.78 -45.03 -18.77
C LYS A 132 -2.99 -45.73 -19.86
#